data_AF-A0A937GPQ9-F1
#
_entry.id   AF-A0A937GPQ9-F1
#
_cell.length_a   1.000
_cell.length_b   1.000
_cell.length_c   1.000
_cell.angle_alpha   90.00
_cell.angle_beta   90.00
_cell.angle_gamma   90.00
#
_symmetry.space_group_name_H-M   'P 1'
#
loop_
_entity.id
_entity.type
_entity.pdbx_description
1 polymer ?
#
loop_
_entity_poly.entity_id
_entity_poly.type
_entity_poly.pdbx_seq_one_letter_code
_entity_poly.pdbx_strand_id
1 'polypeptide(L)' 'MLQEENKNPNKYNGEVLELQTAQANQSSKKMFIESYGCQMNFSDSEIVASILSKEGFQTTTAIEQADLI' A
#
# COMPACT_ATOMS: atom_id res chain seq x y z
N MET A 1 -12.71 -25.87 19.75
CA MET A 1 -12.75 -24.40 19.79
C MET A 1 -11.78 -23.89 18.72
N LEU A 2 -12.20 -23.93 17.46
CA LEU A 2 -11.47 -23.24 16.40
C LEU A 2 -12.08 -21.85 16.38
N GLN A 3 -11.29 -20.84 16.74
CA GLN A 3 -11.70 -19.46 16.52
C GLN A 3 -11.75 -19.29 15.01
N GLU A 4 -12.95 -19.29 14.43
CA GLU A 4 -13.13 -18.75 13.08
C GLU A 4 -12.74 -17.28 13.17
N GLU A 5 -11.51 -16.97 12.75
CA GLU A 5 -11.13 -15.59 12.50
C GLU A 5 -12.16 -15.04 11.52
N ASN A 6 -13.00 -14.15 12.02
CA ASN A 6 -14.07 -13.51 11.29
C ASN A 6 -13.41 -12.66 10.18
N LYS A 7 -13.21 -13.26 9.01
CA LYS A 7 -12.58 -12.64 7.85
C LYS A 7 -13.49 -11.54 7.35
N ASN A 8 -13.34 -10.34 7.93
CA ASN A 8 -14.03 -9.16 7.46
C ASN A 8 -13.46 -8.77 6.08
N PRO A 9 -14.24 -8.89 4.99
CA PRO A 9 -13.74 -8.58 3.65
C PRO A 9 -13.36 -7.11 3.48
N ASN A 10 -13.90 -6.22 4.32
CA ASN A 10 -13.67 -4.77 4.28
C ASN A 10 -12.59 -4.29 5.26
N LYS A 11 -11.82 -5.22 5.85
CA LYS A 11 -10.81 -4.89 6.87
C LYS A 11 -9.83 -3.79 6.43
N TYR A 12 -9.52 -3.74 5.14
CA TYR A 12 -8.50 -2.85 4.54
C TYR A 12 -9.11 -1.72 3.70
N ASN A 13 -10.42 -1.50 3.77
CA ASN A 13 -11.10 -0.51 2.93
C ASN A 13 -10.76 0.92 3.38
N GLY A 14 -10.11 1.69 2.52
CA GLY A 14 -9.60 3.03 2.84
C GLY A 14 -8.28 3.01 3.61
N GLU A 15 -7.56 1.88 3.60
CA GLU A 15 -6.24 1.80 4.22
C GLU A 15 -5.17 2.31 3.25
N VAL A 16 -4.27 3.14 3.76
CA VAL A 16 -3.12 3.64 3.01
C VAL A 16 -1.96 2.66 3.14
N LEU A 17 -1.41 2.23 2.00
CA LEU A 17 -0.34 1.26 1.96
C LEU A 17 1.02 1.89 2.26
N GLU A 18 1.76 1.32 3.21
CA GLU A 18 3.12 1.73 3.57
C GLU A 18 4.10 0.56 3.42
N LEU A 19 5.03 0.65 2.47
CA LEU A 19 6.05 -0.36 2.25
C LEU A 19 7.33 -0.01 3.01
N GLN A 20 7.72 -0.87 3.94
CA GLN A 20 9.01 -0.79 4.63
C GLN A 20 10.11 -1.30 3.70
N THR A 21 10.67 -0.42 2.87
CA THR A 21 11.83 -0.77 2.05
C THR A 21 13.11 -0.65 2.89
N ALA A 22 13.87 -1.73 3.00
CA ALA A 22 15.12 -1.78 3.77
C ALA A 22 16.23 -0.86 3.21
N GLN A 23 16.00 -0.27 2.03
CA GLN A 23 16.86 0.71 1.41
C GLN A 23 16.04 1.99 1.21
N ALA A 24 16.16 2.90 2.17
CA ALA A 24 15.92 4.32 1.94
C ALA A 24 16.98 4.85 0.96
N ASN A 25 16.99 4.32 -0.26
CA ASN A 25 17.55 5.07 -1.37
C ASN A 25 16.80 6.39 -1.38
N GLN A 26 17.53 7.49 -1.58
CA GLN A 26 16.99 8.85 -1.69
C GLN A 26 16.13 8.95 -2.97
N SER A 27 15.05 8.18 -3.01
CA SER A 27 14.01 8.22 -4.02
C SER A 27 13.34 9.57 -3.87
N SER A 28 13.45 10.41 -4.89
CA SER A 28 12.79 11.70 -4.90
C SER A 28 11.29 11.58 -5.14
N LYS A 29 10.80 10.43 -5.63
CA LYS A 29 9.41 10.23 -6.02
C LYS A 29 8.62 9.51 -4.94
N LYS A 30 7.48 10.07 -4.58
CA LYS A 30 6.54 9.54 -3.59
C LYS A 30 5.24 9.11 -4.27
N MET A 31 4.68 7.98 -3.85
CA MET A 31 3.37 7.50 -4.27
C MET A 31 2.47 7.33 -3.05
N PHE A 32 1.20 7.70 -3.18
CA PHE A 32 0.16 7.46 -2.20
C PHE A 32 -0.78 6.41 -2.78
N ILE A 33 -1.04 5.32 -2.06
CA ILE A 33 -1.99 4.29 -2.50
C ILE A 33 -2.97 4.04 -1.37
N GLU A 34 -4.24 4.38 -1.62
CA GLU A 34 -5.35 4.07 -0.75
C GLU A 34 -6.27 3.05 -1.44
N SER A 35 -6.36 1.86 -0.87
CA SER A 35 -7.10 0.75 -1.48
C SER A 35 -8.54 0.73 -0.98
N TYR A 36 -9.49 0.73 -1.92
CA TYR A 36 -10.91 0.56 -1.61
C TYR A 36 -11.43 -0.78 -2.11
N GLY A 37 -12.37 -1.37 -1.37
CA GLY A 37 -13.00 -2.64 -1.72
C GLY A 37 -12.62 -3.78 -0.79
N CYS A 38 -12.27 -4.93 -1.37
CA CYS A 38 -12.05 -6.16 -0.61
C CYS A 38 -10.56 -6.49 -0.44
N GLN A 39 -10.28 -7.55 0.31
CA GLN A 39 -8.92 -8.03 0.57
C GLN A 39 -8.10 -8.30 -0.71
N MET A 40 -8.75 -8.63 -1.83
CA MET A 40 -8.07 -8.81 -3.12
C MET A 40 -7.50 -7.48 -3.67
N ASN A 41 -8.23 -6.37 -3.52
CA ASN A 41 -7.76 -5.05 -3.98
C ASN A 41 -6.54 -4.57 -3.18
N PHE A 42 -6.51 -4.90 -1.90
CA PHE A 42 -5.34 -4.63 -1.05
C PHE A 42 -4.12 -5.43 -1.54
N SER A 43 -4.28 -6.74 -1.81
CA SER A 43 -3.21 -7.56 -2.37
C SER A 43 -2.73 -7.08 -3.75
N ASP A 44 -3.64 -6.65 -4.63
CA ASP A 44 -3.28 -6.09 -5.94
C ASP A 44 -2.46 -4.79 -5.76
N SER A 45 -2.83 -3.97 -4.78
CA SER A 45 -2.16 -2.71 -4.45
C SER A 45 -0.74 -2.94 -3.92
N GLU A 46 -0.51 -4.00 -3.14
CA GLU A 46 0.84 -4.42 -2.72
C GLU A 46 1.72 -4.82 -3.92
N ILE A 47 1.15 -5.53 -4.89
CA ILE A 47 1.87 -5.93 -6.11
C ILE A 47 2.26 -4.68 -6.91
N VAL A 48 1.32 -3.76 -7.14
CA VAL A 48 1.58 -2.49 -7.84
C VAL A 48 2.67 -1.69 -7.14
N ALA A 49 2.57 -1.55 -5.81
CA ALA A 49 3.55 -0.83 -5.01
C ALA A 49 4.95 -1.46 -5.07
N SER A 50 5.03 -2.80 -5.09
CA SER A 50 6.31 -3.51 -5.22
C SER A 50 6.99 -3.29 -6.57
N ILE A 51 6.20 -3.11 -7.64
CA ILE A 51 6.71 -2.81 -8.99
C ILE A 51 7.20 -1.36 -9.03
N LEU A 52 6.38 -0.40 -8.58
CA LEU A 52 6.74 1.01 -8.54
C LEU A 52 7.95 1.29 -7.63
N SER A 53 8.10 0.52 -6.55
CA SER A 53 9.28 0.60 -5.69
C SER A 53 10.58 0.27 -6.43
N LYS A 54 10.56 -0.69 -7.35
CA LYS A 54 11.72 -1.02 -8.21
C LYS A 54 12.04 0.08 -9.22
N GLU A 55 11.03 0.85 -9.62
CA GLU A 55 11.16 2.02 -10.48
C GLU A 55 11.54 3.30 -9.70
N GLY A 56 11.83 3.17 -8.41
CA GLY A 56 12.28 4.28 -7.57
C GLY A 56 11.16 5.18 -7.07
N PHE A 57 9.99 4.61 -6.73
CA PHE A 57 8.97 5.28 -5.91
C PHE A 57 9.02 4.79 -4.46
N GLN A 58 8.64 5.67 -3.53
CA GLN A 58 8.41 5.33 -2.13
C GLN A 58 6.97 5.61 -1.74
N THR A 59 6.37 4.74 -0.93
CA THR A 59 5.03 5.00 -0.38
C THR A 59 5.06 6.19 0.57
N THR A 60 4.00 7.00 0.57
CA THR A 60 3.77 8.05 1.56
C THR A 60 2.33 7.98 2.06
N THR A 61 2.12 8.35 3.32
CA THR A 61 0.79 8.49 3.95
C THR A 61 0.23 9.91 3.83
N ALA A 62 1.03 10.86 3.36
CA ALA A 62 0.66 12.24 3.15
C ALA A 62 0.37 12.46 1.67
N ILE A 63 -0.90 12.52 1.29
CA ILE A 63 -1.33 12.69 -0.10
C ILE A 63 -0.75 13.96 -0.75
N GLU A 64 -0.55 15.02 0.04
CA GLU A 64 0.03 16.28 -0.40
C GLU A 64 1.53 16.20 -0.73
N GLN A 65 2.20 15.13 -0.30
CA GLN A 65 3.60 14.88 -0.60
C GLN A 65 3.78 13.92 -1.78
N ALA A 66 2.70 13.37 -2.32
CA ALA A 66 2.75 12.36 -3.36
C ALA A 66 2.92 12.98 -4.75
N ASP A 67 3.84 12.43 -5.54
CA ASP A 67 3.97 12.71 -6.97
C ASP A 67 3.02 11.84 -7.80
N LEU A 68 2.53 10.75 -7.20
CA LEU A 68 1.59 9.79 -7.79
C LEU A 68 0.53 9.41 -6.75
N ILE A 69 -0.74 9.40 -7.15
CA ILE A 69 -1.90 9.00 -6.34
C ILE A 69 -2.62 7.87 -7.10
#